data_AF-A0A523TEW3-F1
#
_entry.id   AF-A0A523TEW3-F1
#
_cell.length_a   1.000
_cell.length_b   1.000
_cell.length_c   1.000
_cell.angle_alpha   90.00
_cell.angle_beta   90.00
_cell.angle_gamma   90.00
#
_symmetry.space_group_name_H-M   'P 1'
#
loop_
_entity.id
_entity.type
_entity.pdbx_description
1 polymer ?
#
loop_
_entity_poly.entity_id
_entity_poly.type
_entity_poly.pdbx_seq_one_letter_code
_entity_poly.pdbx_strand_id
1 'polypeptide(L)'
;MSENKEEIPKEVISTRQSLHSEIEEILIKKLFTVVEKIDMLPSGDLDFKPFDDRLLIQLEALIEKKFDQKIFDRRKDRQITSFLSQLKKERTMRDFGLL
;
A
#
# COMPACT_ATOMS: atom_id res chain seq x y z
N MET A 1 41.50 15.76 -35.37
CA MET A 1 40.81 16.72 -34.48
C MET A 1 39.37 16.81 -34.95
N SER A 2 38.46 16.59 -34.01
CA SER A 2 37.01 16.87 -33.98
C SER A 2 36.16 16.64 -35.24
N GLU A 3 35.20 15.73 -35.14
CA GLU A 3 33.79 16.16 -35.16
C GLU A 3 32.90 15.17 -34.38
N ASN A 4 32.07 15.77 -33.54
CA ASN A 4 31.21 15.17 -32.54
C ASN A 4 30.14 14.29 -33.20
N LYS A 5 29.98 13.07 -32.68
CA LYS A 5 28.69 12.37 -32.77
C LYS A 5 27.82 12.89 -31.62
N GLU A 6 27.07 13.94 -31.88
CA GLU A 6 25.89 14.28 -31.07
C GLU A 6 24.94 13.07 -31.05
N GLU A 7 24.63 12.63 -29.83
CA GLU A 7 23.30 12.28 -29.29
C GLU A 7 22.23 11.74 -30.26
N ILE A 8 21.40 10.76 -29.90
CA ILE A 8 20.57 10.68 -28.69
C ILE A 8 20.29 9.20 -28.38
N PRO A 9 20.30 8.76 -27.10
CA PRO A 9 19.84 7.44 -26.69
C PRO A 9 18.36 7.22 -27.04
N LYS A 10 18.04 6.12 -27.72
CA LYS A 10 16.66 5.66 -27.90
C LYS A 10 16.12 5.11 -26.58
N GLU A 11 15.81 5.99 -25.63
CA GLU A 11 14.92 5.66 -24.52
C GLU A 11 13.47 5.71 -25.01
N VAL A 12 13.05 4.65 -25.70
CA VAL A 12 11.62 4.34 -25.86
C VAL A 12 11.19 3.66 -24.56
N ILE A 13 11.04 4.45 -23.49
CA ILE A 13 10.40 3.96 -22.28
C ILE A 13 8.89 3.94 -22.57
N SER A 14 8.34 2.74 -22.58
CA SER A 14 6.92 2.44 -22.73
C SER A 14 6.07 3.34 -21.83
N THR A 15 5.37 4.31 -22.43
CA THR A 15 4.46 5.27 -21.76
C THR A 15 3.35 4.62 -20.95
N ARG A 16 3.04 3.32 -21.19
CA ARG A 16 2.10 2.55 -20.36
C ARG A 16 2.67 2.13 -19.01
N GLN A 17 3.98 1.90 -18.90
CA GLN A 17 4.62 1.58 -17.63
C GLN A 17 4.71 2.81 -16.73
N SER A 18 4.90 4.02 -17.28
CA SER A 18 4.92 5.25 -16.48
C SER A 18 3.56 5.53 -15.84
N LEU A 19 2.47 5.52 -16.62
CA LEU A 19 1.11 5.75 -16.12
C LEU A 19 0.68 4.74 -15.06
N HIS A 20 1.00 3.46 -15.26
CA HIS A 20 0.66 2.43 -14.28
C HIS A 20 1.42 2.62 -12.96
N SER A 21 2.69 3.02 -13.05
CA SER A 21 3.54 3.28 -11.88
C SER A 21 3.08 4.54 -11.13
N GLU A 22 2.74 5.61 -11.84
CA GLU A 22 2.18 6.85 -11.28
C GLU A 22 0.86 6.59 -10.56
N ILE A 23 -0.04 5.80 -11.17
CA ILE A 23 -1.30 5.39 -10.54
C ILE A 23 -1.04 4.55 -9.29
N GLU A 24 -0.11 3.59 -9.34
CA GLU A 24 0.24 2.76 -8.18
C GLU A 24 0.84 3.61 -7.05
N GLU A 25 1.66 4.61 -7.36
CA GLU A 25 2.25 5.52 -6.37
C GLU A 25 1.20 6.42 -5.72
N ILE A 26 0.25 6.96 -6.49
CA ILE A 26 -0.88 7.75 -5.97
C ILE A 26 -1.77 6.89 -5.07
N LEU A 27 -2.04 5.65 -5.46
CA LEU A 27 -2.84 4.72 -4.66
C LEU A 27 -2.14 4.36 -3.35
N ILE A 28 -0.82 4.10 -3.39
CA ILE A 28 0.00 3.85 -2.19
C ILE A 28 -0.03 5.07 -1.27
N LYS A 29 0.19 6.29 -1.79
CA LYS A 29 0.13 7.51 -0.98
C LYS A 29 -1.23 7.70 -0.32
N LYS A 30 -2.32 7.50 -1.07
CA LYS A 30 -3.67 7.56 -0.51
C LYS A 30 -3.90 6.52 0.58
N LEU A 31 -3.39 5.30 0.40
CA LEU A 31 -3.51 4.23 1.41
C LEU A 31 -2.67 4.53 2.65
N PHE A 32 -1.48 5.11 2.51
CA PHE A 32 -0.71 5.62 3.66
C PHE A 32 -1.42 6.76 4.38
N THR A 33 -2.04 7.70 3.66
CA THR A 33 -2.86 8.75 4.28
C THR A 33 -4.08 8.17 5.01
N VAL A 34 -4.66 7.07 4.52
CA VAL A 34 -5.71 6.34 5.25
C VAL A 34 -5.14 5.73 6.52
N VAL A 35 -3.96 5.12 6.47
CA VAL A 35 -3.27 4.59 7.66
C VAL A 35 -2.98 5.69 8.70
N GLU A 36 -2.54 6.87 8.27
CA GLU A 36 -2.31 8.01 9.16
C GLU A 36 -3.59 8.56 9.80
N LYS A 37 -4.75 8.33 9.17
CA LYS A 37 -6.06 8.75 9.67
C LYS A 37 -6.74 7.70 10.55
N ILE A 38 -6.17 6.50 10.66
CA ILE A 38 -6.69 5.50 11.57
C ILE A 38 -6.26 5.90 12.98
N ASP A 39 -7.24 6.37 13.74
CA ASP A 39 -7.03 6.76 15.13
C ASP A 39 -6.62 5.54 15.96
N MET A 40 -5.66 5.75 16.84
CA MET A 40 -5.31 4.76 17.87
C MET A 40 -6.18 5.00 19.09
N LEU A 41 -6.96 4.01 19.46
CA LEU A 41 -7.79 4.04 20.66
C LEU A 41 -6.91 4.05 21.92
N PRO A 42 -7.44 4.51 23.07
CA PRO A 42 -6.72 4.46 24.35
C PRO A 42 -6.26 3.05 24.76
N SER A 43 -6.86 1.99 24.20
CA SER A 43 -6.45 0.60 24.39
C SER A 43 -5.19 0.22 23.61
N GLY A 44 -4.73 1.06 22.68
CA GLY A 44 -3.66 0.74 21.72
C GLY A 44 -4.15 0.01 20.46
N ASP A 45 -5.45 -0.26 20.36
CA ASP A 45 -6.07 -0.80 19.15
C ASP A 45 -6.31 0.29 18.12
N LEU A 46 -6.32 -0.08 16.85
CA LEU A 46 -6.65 0.81 15.74
C LEU A 46 -8.16 0.86 15.52
N ASP A 47 -8.72 2.07 15.37
CA ASP A 47 -10.14 2.24 15.07
C ASP A 47 -10.41 2.18 13.55
N PHE A 48 -10.83 1.00 13.11
CA PHE A 48 -11.21 0.77 11.72
C PHE A 48 -12.70 1.04 11.45
N LYS A 49 -13.52 1.36 12.47
CA LYS A 49 -14.97 1.59 12.32
C LYS A 49 -15.36 2.63 11.26
N PRO A 50 -14.66 3.77 11.11
CA PRO A 50 -15.07 4.77 10.13
C PRO A 50 -14.81 4.36 8.67
N PHE A 51 -14.15 3.23 8.42
CA PHE A 51 -13.79 2.78 7.09
C PHE A 51 -14.67 1.62 6.62
N ASP A 52 -15.09 1.68 5.35
CA ASP A 52 -15.87 0.63 4.72
C ASP A 52 -15.05 -0.64 4.46
N ASP A 53 -15.73 -1.78 4.38
CA ASP A 53 -15.07 -3.08 4.24
C ASP A 53 -14.30 -3.23 2.92
N ARG A 54 -14.75 -2.56 1.85
CA ARG A 54 -14.07 -2.59 0.56
C ARG A 54 -12.69 -1.93 0.67
N LEU A 55 -12.60 -0.80 1.37
CA LEU A 55 -11.35 -0.11 1.64
C LEU A 55 -10.44 -0.95 2.52
N LEU A 56 -10.99 -1.60 3.55
CA LEU A 56 -10.22 -2.49 4.43
C LEU A 56 -9.63 -3.68 3.64
N ILE A 57 -10.42 -4.31 2.75
CA ILE A 57 -9.94 -5.39 1.86
C ILE A 57 -8.84 -4.89 0.91
N GLN A 58 -9.02 -3.71 0.32
CA GLN A 58 -8.02 -3.12 -0.59
C GLN A 58 -6.71 -2.81 0.15
N LEU A 59 -6.80 -2.31 1.38
CA LEU A 59 -5.64 -2.00 2.22
C LEU A 59 -4.90 -3.29 2.63
N GLU A 60 -5.63 -4.34 3.01
CA GLU A 60 -5.05 -5.65 3.30
C GLU A 60 -4.29 -6.20 2.09
N ALA A 61 -4.95 -6.23 0.93
CA ALA A 61 -4.37 -6.74 -0.30
C ALA A 61 -3.15 -5.93 -0.75
N LEU A 62 -3.16 -4.60 -0.57
CA LEU A 62 -2.01 -3.77 -0.87
C LEU A 62 -0.84 -4.14 0.04
N ILE A 63 -1.04 -4.17 1.36
CA ILE A 63 0.04 -4.44 2.31
C ILE A 63 0.64 -5.83 2.08
N GLU A 64 -0.19 -6.84 1.82
CA GLU A 64 0.27 -8.20 1.47
C GLU A 64 1.11 -8.20 0.19
N LYS A 65 0.63 -7.54 -0.88
CA LYS A 65 1.39 -7.38 -2.12
C LYS A 65 2.75 -6.72 -1.87
N LYS A 66 2.85 -5.75 -0.96
CA LYS A 66 4.11 -5.06 -0.64
C LYS A 66 5.08 -5.94 0.16
N PHE A 67 4.57 -6.85 0.99
CA PHE A 67 5.40 -7.90 1.59
C PHE A 67 5.92 -8.90 0.54
N ASP A 68 5.06 -9.34 -0.38
CA ASP A 68 5.45 -10.27 -1.46
C ASP A 68 6.49 -9.66 -2.41
N GLN A 69 6.35 -8.36 -2.69
CA GLN A 69 7.32 -7.58 -3.47
C GLN A 69 8.63 -7.29 -2.69
N LYS A 70 8.75 -7.73 -1.44
CA LYS A 70 9.88 -7.46 -0.54
C LYS A 70 10.16 -5.96 -0.33
N ILE A 71 9.15 -5.12 -0.51
CA ILE A 71 9.20 -3.69 -0.16
C ILE A 71 9.16 -3.55 1.36
N PHE A 72 8.35 -4.38 2.02
CA PHE A 72 8.37 -4.58 3.46
C PHE A 72 8.91 -5.97 3.80
N ASP A 73 9.56 -6.08 4.95
CA ASP A 73 10.04 -7.31 5.55
C ASP A 73 9.22 -7.59 6.82
N ARG A 74 8.44 -8.67 6.82
CA ARG A 74 7.55 -9.05 7.93
C ARG A 74 8.26 -9.13 9.29
N ARG A 75 9.57 -9.42 9.31
CA ARG A 75 10.37 -9.56 10.54
C ARG A 75 10.90 -8.23 11.05
N LYS A 76 11.17 -7.28 10.14
CA LYS A 76 11.75 -5.97 10.46
C LYS A 76 10.67 -4.92 10.64
N ASP A 77 9.63 -4.94 9.81
CA ASP A 77 8.56 -3.94 9.79
C ASP A 77 7.41 -4.31 10.75
N ARG A 78 7.75 -4.40 12.04
CA ARG A 78 6.82 -4.84 13.09
C ARG A 78 5.54 -4.01 13.17
N GLN A 79 5.63 -2.70 12.92
CA GLN A 79 4.47 -1.81 12.91
C GLN A 79 3.49 -2.17 11.80
N ILE A 80 3.98 -2.39 10.57
CA ILE A 80 3.16 -2.77 9.41
C ILE A 80 2.58 -4.17 9.62
N THR A 81 3.37 -5.11 10.13
CA THR A 81 2.89 -6.46 10.47
C THR A 81 1.79 -6.44 11.54
N SER A 82 1.94 -5.60 12.57
CA SER A 82 0.93 -5.41 13.62
C SER A 82 -0.35 -4.81 13.05
N PHE A 83 -0.22 -3.75 12.23
CA PHE A 83 -1.33 -3.10 11.55
C PHE A 83 -2.14 -4.11 10.71
N LEU A 84 -1.46 -4.87 9.85
CA LEU A 84 -2.08 -5.91 9.01
C LEU A 84 -2.82 -6.96 9.86
N SER A 85 -2.25 -7.34 11.00
CA SER A 85 -2.87 -8.31 11.91
C SER A 85 -4.17 -7.77 12.53
N GLN A 86 -4.17 -6.51 12.97
CA GLN A 86 -5.38 -5.87 13.51
C GLN A 86 -6.46 -5.69 12.43
N LEU A 87 -6.06 -5.29 11.22
CA LEU A 87 -6.95 -5.16 10.05
C LEU A 87 -7.67 -6.48 9.73
N LYS A 88 -6.94 -7.59 9.71
CA LYS A 88 -7.50 -8.93 9.48
C LYS A 88 -8.46 -9.37 10.59
N LYS A 89 -8.13 -9.04 11.84
CA LYS A 89 -8.99 -9.32 12.99
C LYS A 89 -10.32 -8.57 12.86
N GLU A 90 -10.27 -7.28 12.55
CA GLU A 90 -11.47 -6.48 12.31
C GLU A 90 -12.32 -7.05 11.17
N ARG A 91 -11.71 -7.35 10.02
CA ARG A 91 -12.38 -7.98 8.87
C ARG A 91 -13.08 -9.29 9.24
N THR A 92 -12.40 -10.13 10.01
CA THR A 92 -12.96 -11.39 10.50
C THR A 92 -14.19 -11.12 11.38
N MET A 93 -14.11 -10.18 12.33
CA MET A 93 -15.23 -9.85 13.21
C MET A 93 -16.45 -9.30 12.43
N ARG A 94 -16.22 -8.54 11.36
CA ARG A 94 -17.29 -8.01 10.50
C ARG A 94 -17.93 -9.05 9.61
N ASP A 95 -17.14 -9.93 8.99
CA ASP A 95 -17.68 -11.04 8.18
C ASP A 95 -18.52 -11.99 9.04
N PHE A 96 -18.13 -12.24 10.30
CA PHE A 96 -18.94 -13.04 11.24
C PHE A 96 -20.19 -12.31 11.75
N GLY A 97 -20.18 -10.98 11.82
CA GLY A 97 -21.36 -10.18 12.21
C GLY A 97 -22.43 -10.05 11.12
N LEU A 98 -22.13 -10.53 9.90
CA LEU A 98 -23.04 -10.56 8.75
C LEU A 98 -23.73 -11.93 8.55
N LEU A 99 -23.47 -12.91 9.42
CA LEU A 99 -24.11 -14.23 9.47
C LEU A 99 -25.18 -14.30 10.58
#